data_AF-A0A6L8USA1-F1
#
_entry.id   AF-A0A6L8USA1-F1
#
_cell.length_a   1.000
_cell.length_b   1.000
_cell.length_c   1.000
_cell.angle_alpha   90.00
_cell.angle_beta   90.00
_cell.angle_gamma   90.00
#
_symmetry.space_group_name_H-M   'P 1'
#
loop_
_entity.id
_entity.type
_entity.pdbx_description
1 polymer ?
#
loop_
_entity_poly.entity_id
_entity_poly.type
_entity_poly.pdbx_seq_one_letter_code
_entity_poly.pdbx_strand_id
1 'polypeptide(L)'
;MPTPSRITIEIRNVVNQLISNASVKVKIWRGADAIQSLEELRTPTTIDLQPGFTMIDITVKSSDYISEWGTLKFNSETPAFRWVCTKPDWLLTENDMNVNLQIPIGNIRFAPIVNIPENTIVKPTFNPMGVLVTDNIYRGVNLLNADVHMRVLQKPAIGDPNSPDWDRFKTEKIPVRLADRGNWLVLEYGKFSGPGFLIGVWAPHNYMGDSPPVVLQILPNTSSPRYPADERNFTGIYPYGCVANEGQIPKNKNKGEYELSQCRQAYVELTSNRSLIEYKIVYQLYASRKDLFQGPYGPIVITISPPLLNDGSGVLRDPFTHRDGAGRLIAEVLRFLWSNKLTLSRQYMGTSKIRLQPPYPRIEEARSIMGPVGFPEKCITTVVCHSAAVIPTLLLAAPKSYQKWPEKFSRSLYGGGNEYCNSNWINTWVIDGVGRDSGGVYGQPKIGSDTTKTWDNWRKETGTTMIRRLEFVYAEAGLSLQDLPGVIDKRRISAPRSGKSGWIEEGNDDQVSWLRMSNTYLQSASPEKSNIPQFVDAKDKEAGKKAHNKIYEIGIGYAAARRK
;
A
#
# COMPACT_ATOMS: atom_id res chain seq x y z
N MET A 1 -1.34 -27.23 32.19
CA MET A 1 -1.00 -25.86 32.61
C MET A 1 -2.08 -25.35 33.56
N PRO A 2 -1.73 -24.61 34.63
CA PRO A 2 -2.71 -24.07 35.56
C PRO A 2 -3.65 -23.07 34.85
N THR A 3 -4.90 -22.96 35.30
CA THR A 3 -5.83 -21.92 34.82
C THR A 3 -5.33 -20.56 35.28
N PRO A 4 -5.21 -19.57 34.37
CA PRO A 4 -4.79 -18.23 34.76
C PRO A 4 -5.71 -17.63 35.81
N SER A 5 -5.12 -17.03 36.83
CA SER A 5 -5.85 -16.32 37.89
C SER A 5 -5.79 -14.81 37.71
N ARG A 6 -4.98 -14.30 36.77
CA ARG A 6 -4.80 -12.86 36.51
C ARG A 6 -4.58 -12.56 35.03
N ILE A 7 -5.09 -11.40 34.60
CA ILE A 7 -4.76 -10.80 33.31
C ILE A 7 -4.28 -9.36 33.50
N THR A 8 -3.11 -9.04 32.95
CA THR A 8 -2.61 -7.67 32.79
C THR A 8 -2.92 -7.21 31.38
N ILE A 9 -3.57 -6.05 31.22
CA ILE A 9 -3.93 -5.47 29.93
C ILE A 9 -3.11 -4.20 29.72
N GLU A 10 -2.40 -4.15 28.59
CA GLU A 10 -1.62 -3.00 28.15
C GLU A 10 -2.13 -2.50 26.80
N ILE A 11 -2.42 -1.20 26.70
CA ILE A 11 -2.79 -0.58 25.43
C ILE A 11 -1.57 0.09 24.82
N ARG A 12 -1.27 -0.29 23.59
CA ARG A 12 -0.10 0.18 22.86
C ARG A 12 -0.50 0.73 21.50
N ASN A 13 0.33 1.58 20.93
CA ASN A 13 0.19 1.95 19.51
C ASN A 13 0.84 0.88 18.62
N VAL A 14 0.68 1.00 17.30
CA VAL A 14 1.23 0.02 16.34
C VAL A 14 2.76 -0.02 16.26
N VAL A 15 3.46 0.86 16.99
CA VAL A 15 4.93 0.85 17.13
C VAL A 15 5.34 0.48 18.56
N ASN A 16 4.46 -0.25 19.25
CA ASN A 16 4.68 -0.86 20.56
C ASN A 16 4.90 0.15 21.72
N GLN A 17 4.51 1.41 21.57
CA GLN A 17 4.56 2.41 22.65
C GLN A 17 3.27 2.40 23.46
N LEU A 18 3.38 2.44 24.79
CA LEU A 18 2.23 2.54 25.69
C LEU A 18 1.44 3.83 25.46
N ILE A 19 0.11 3.72 25.48
CA ILE A 19 -0.80 4.85 25.35
C ILE A 19 -1.38 5.18 26.72
N SER A 20 -0.79 6.16 27.40
CA SER A 20 -1.10 6.49 28.80
C SER A 20 -2.51 7.07 29.02
N ASN A 21 -3.13 7.63 27.99
CA ASN A 21 -4.50 8.16 28.03
C ASN A 21 -5.55 7.17 27.53
N ALA A 22 -5.19 5.91 27.27
CA ALA A 22 -6.15 4.89 26.90
C ALA A 22 -6.93 4.39 28.13
N SER A 23 -8.20 4.05 27.91
CA SER A 23 -9.04 3.36 28.88
C SER A 23 -9.58 2.06 28.28
N VAL A 24 -9.88 1.12 29.17
CA VAL A 24 -10.41 -0.18 28.81
C VAL A 24 -11.65 -0.50 29.64
N LYS A 25 -12.68 -1.02 28.97
CA LYS A 25 -13.84 -1.66 29.59
C LYS A 25 -13.68 -3.17 29.43
N VAL A 26 -13.86 -3.91 30.52
CA VAL A 26 -13.67 -5.36 30.55
C VAL A 26 -14.90 -6.04 31.12
N LYS A 27 -15.38 -7.09 30.45
CA LYS A 27 -16.48 -7.92 30.94
C LYS A 27 -16.05 -9.38 30.93
N ILE A 28 -16.10 -10.05 32.06
CA ILE A 28 -15.70 -11.45 32.24
C ILE A 28 -16.94 -12.31 32.36
N TRP A 29 -16.92 -13.45 31.69
CA TRP A 29 -18.05 -14.36 31.59
C TRP A 29 -17.71 -15.77 32.06
N ARG A 30 -18.70 -16.45 32.61
CA ARG A 30 -18.72 -17.91 32.87
C ARG A 30 -19.93 -18.48 32.14
N GLY A 31 -19.69 -19.17 31.03
CA GLY A 31 -20.77 -19.57 30.14
C GLY A 31 -21.51 -18.34 29.58
N ALA A 32 -22.81 -18.25 29.82
CA ALA A 32 -23.65 -17.12 29.39
C ALA A 32 -23.71 -15.99 30.42
N ASP A 33 -23.21 -16.20 31.64
CA ASP A 33 -23.36 -15.25 32.75
C ASP A 33 -22.17 -14.32 32.86
N ALA A 34 -22.46 -13.02 32.95
CA ALA A 34 -21.46 -12.00 33.21
C ALA A 34 -21.13 -11.98 34.70
N ILE A 35 -19.94 -12.48 35.07
CA ILE A 35 -19.52 -12.61 36.47
C ILE A 35 -18.77 -11.38 36.98
N GLN A 36 -18.25 -10.54 36.07
CA GLN A 36 -17.60 -9.27 36.42
C GLN A 36 -17.72 -8.28 35.26
N SER A 37 -17.98 -7.01 35.57
CA SER A 37 -17.96 -5.91 34.61
C SER A 37 -17.18 -4.75 35.22
N LEU A 38 -16.13 -4.31 34.54
CA LEU A 38 -15.24 -3.24 34.96
C LEU A 38 -15.29 -2.14 33.90
N GLU A 39 -15.67 -0.94 34.31
CA GLU A 39 -15.83 0.21 33.44
C GLU A 39 -14.58 1.11 33.51
N GLU A 40 -14.12 1.58 32.35
CA GLU A 40 -13.14 2.67 32.19
C GLU A 40 -11.88 2.57 33.06
N LEU A 41 -11.22 1.40 33.05
CA LEU A 41 -9.92 1.21 33.69
C LEU A 41 -8.81 1.92 32.92
N ARG A 42 -7.91 2.62 33.61
CA ARG A 42 -6.67 3.16 33.01
C ARG A 42 -5.67 2.04 32.79
N THR A 43 -4.87 2.13 31.71
CA THR A 43 -3.89 1.09 31.37
C THR A 43 -2.44 1.54 31.61
N PRO A 44 -1.52 0.64 32.01
CA PRO A 44 -1.72 -0.80 32.22
C PRO A 44 -2.59 -1.11 33.44
N THR A 45 -3.37 -2.19 33.38
CA THR A 45 -4.24 -2.62 34.50
C THR A 45 -4.15 -4.12 34.69
N THR A 46 -4.31 -4.60 35.92
CA THR A 46 -4.33 -6.04 36.25
C THR A 46 -5.66 -6.40 36.88
N ILE A 47 -6.28 -7.47 36.39
CA ILE A 47 -7.60 -7.93 36.77
C ILE A 47 -7.49 -9.38 37.24
N ASP A 48 -8.03 -9.70 38.41
CA ASP A 48 -8.13 -11.07 38.89
C ASP A 48 -9.23 -11.81 38.10
N LEU A 49 -8.87 -12.97 37.54
CA LEU A 49 -9.76 -13.85 36.80
C LEU A 49 -10.43 -14.83 37.77
N GLN A 50 -11.76 -14.74 37.88
CA GLN A 50 -12.53 -15.64 38.73
C GLN A 50 -12.47 -17.08 38.21
N PRO A 51 -12.41 -18.11 39.09
CA PRO A 51 -12.38 -19.50 38.67
C PRO A 51 -13.53 -19.87 37.72
N GLY A 52 -13.24 -20.66 36.69
CA GLY A 52 -14.24 -21.10 35.71
C GLY A 52 -14.70 -20.02 34.71
N PHE A 53 -13.98 -18.90 34.57
CA PHE A 53 -14.22 -17.99 33.46
C PHE A 53 -14.03 -18.70 32.11
N THR A 54 -14.79 -18.30 31.11
CA THR A 54 -14.74 -18.87 29.75
C THR A 54 -14.46 -17.82 28.69
N MET A 55 -14.70 -16.54 28.98
CA MET A 55 -14.61 -15.47 28.00
C MET A 55 -14.36 -14.11 28.66
N ILE A 56 -13.64 -13.24 27.96
CA ILE A 56 -13.36 -11.86 28.33
C ILE A 56 -13.68 -10.96 27.12
N ASP A 57 -14.64 -10.06 27.26
CA ASP A 57 -14.89 -9.00 26.29
C ASP A 57 -14.13 -7.74 26.70
N ILE A 58 -13.48 -7.12 25.73
CA ILE A 58 -12.61 -5.97 25.95
C ILE A 58 -12.96 -4.89 24.94
N THR A 59 -13.22 -3.68 25.43
CA THR A 59 -13.40 -2.48 24.60
C THR A 59 -12.38 -1.44 25.01
N VAL A 60 -11.61 -0.93 24.05
CA VAL A 60 -10.55 0.04 24.25
C VAL A 60 -10.96 1.38 23.66
N LYS A 61 -10.70 2.47 24.39
CA LYS A 61 -10.92 3.84 23.93
C LYS A 61 -9.68 4.69 24.17
N SER A 62 -9.40 5.59 23.24
CA SER A 62 -8.41 6.66 23.38
C SER A 62 -8.82 7.84 22.50
N SER A 63 -8.51 9.08 22.92
CA SER A 63 -8.94 10.30 22.22
C SER A 63 -8.34 10.46 20.82
N ASP A 64 -7.16 9.90 20.59
CA ASP A 64 -6.41 10.10 19.35
C ASP A 64 -6.43 8.89 18.41
N TYR A 65 -7.04 7.77 18.82
CA TYR A 65 -7.01 6.49 18.13
C TYR A 65 -8.41 5.91 17.92
N ILE A 66 -8.51 4.90 17.05
CA ILE A 66 -9.74 4.14 16.83
C ILE A 66 -10.08 3.34 18.07
N SER A 67 -11.36 3.38 18.45
CA SER A 67 -11.88 2.47 19.46
C SER A 67 -11.87 1.04 18.94
N GLU A 68 -11.23 0.15 19.68
CA GLU A 68 -11.15 -1.26 19.35
C GLU A 68 -12.02 -2.07 20.29
N TRP A 69 -12.51 -3.19 19.81
CA TRP A 69 -13.24 -4.15 20.62
C TRP A 69 -12.87 -5.56 20.21
N GLY A 70 -12.86 -6.48 21.14
CA GLY A 70 -12.62 -7.88 20.84
C GLY A 70 -12.95 -8.78 22.02
N THR A 71 -12.95 -10.07 21.73
CA THR A 71 -13.30 -11.11 22.68
C THR A 71 -12.17 -12.11 22.75
N LEU A 72 -11.78 -12.49 23.96
CA LEU A 72 -10.83 -13.53 24.26
C LEU A 72 -11.56 -14.70 24.93
N LYS A 73 -11.63 -15.84 24.25
CA LYS A 73 -12.24 -17.08 24.75
C LYS A 73 -11.16 -18.00 25.29
N PHE A 74 -11.45 -18.62 26.42
CA PHE A 74 -10.56 -19.57 27.10
C PHE A 74 -11.13 -20.98 27.03
N ASN A 75 -10.31 -21.95 26.60
CA ASN A 75 -10.65 -23.36 26.58
C ASN A 75 -9.59 -24.16 27.35
N SER A 76 -9.96 -24.67 28.52
CA SER A 76 -9.07 -25.47 29.37
C SER A 76 -8.74 -26.86 28.80
N GLU A 77 -9.52 -27.37 27.85
CA GLU A 77 -9.43 -28.75 27.38
C GLU A 77 -8.44 -28.93 26.20
N THR A 78 -8.16 -27.87 25.45
CA THR A 78 -7.26 -27.92 24.27
C THR A 78 -6.05 -27.00 24.46
N PRO A 79 -4.89 -27.53 24.90
CA PRO A 79 -3.69 -26.71 25.13
C PRO A 79 -3.21 -25.93 23.91
N ALA A 80 -3.33 -26.50 22.70
CA ALA A 80 -2.88 -25.86 21.45
C ALA A 80 -3.72 -24.64 21.02
N PHE A 81 -4.97 -24.54 21.48
CA PHE A 81 -5.90 -23.44 21.17
C PHE A 81 -6.58 -22.93 22.44
N ARG A 82 -5.82 -22.90 23.54
CA ARG A 82 -6.33 -22.55 24.87
C ARG A 82 -6.94 -21.16 24.88
N TRP A 83 -6.40 -20.26 24.07
CA TRP A 83 -6.91 -18.91 23.86
C TRP A 83 -7.32 -18.72 22.41
N VAL A 84 -8.55 -18.24 22.21
CA VAL A 84 -9.07 -17.84 20.90
C VAL A 84 -9.47 -16.38 20.97
N CYS A 85 -9.09 -15.59 19.98
CA CYS A 85 -9.40 -14.17 19.93
C CYS A 85 -10.13 -13.78 18.64
N THR A 86 -11.04 -12.82 18.74
CA THR A 86 -11.61 -12.16 17.55
C THR A 86 -10.58 -11.27 16.85
N LYS A 87 -9.56 -10.81 17.59
CA LYS A 87 -8.53 -9.88 17.17
C LYS A 87 -7.14 -10.55 17.22
N PRO A 88 -6.68 -11.17 16.11
CA PRO A 88 -5.42 -11.91 16.10
C PRO A 88 -4.18 -11.02 16.23
N ASP A 89 -4.32 -9.70 16.03
CA ASP A 89 -3.25 -8.72 16.20
C ASP A 89 -2.95 -8.41 17.67
N TRP A 90 -3.79 -8.85 18.60
CA TRP A 90 -3.49 -8.81 20.02
C TRP A 90 -2.38 -9.81 20.34
N LEU A 91 -1.47 -9.45 21.23
CA LEU A 91 -0.39 -10.33 21.67
C LEU A 91 -0.68 -10.79 23.10
N LEU A 92 -0.81 -12.10 23.29
CA LEU A 92 -0.98 -12.70 24.60
C LEU A 92 0.26 -13.51 24.96
N THR A 93 0.81 -13.23 26.14
CA THR A 93 1.90 -14.02 26.73
C THR A 93 1.43 -14.57 28.07
N GLU A 94 1.64 -15.88 28.28
CA GLU A 94 1.21 -16.57 29.50
C GLU A 94 2.46 -16.97 30.31
N ASN A 95 2.46 -16.62 31.59
CA ASN A 95 3.49 -16.96 32.56
C ASN A 95 2.84 -17.50 33.84
N ASP A 96 2.79 -18.82 33.96
CA ASP A 96 2.09 -19.57 35.01
C ASP A 96 0.62 -19.15 35.16
N MET A 97 0.28 -18.45 36.26
CA MET A 97 -1.08 -18.00 36.54
C MET A 97 -1.37 -16.59 36.00
N ASN A 98 -0.39 -15.93 35.39
CA ASN A 98 -0.50 -14.56 34.88
C ASN A 98 -0.54 -14.57 33.35
N VAL A 99 -1.48 -13.81 32.80
CA VAL A 99 -1.55 -13.54 31.36
C VAL A 99 -1.27 -12.06 31.14
N ASN A 100 -0.37 -11.73 30.23
CA ASN A 100 -0.18 -10.37 29.75
C ASN A 100 -0.76 -10.24 28.34
N LEU A 101 -1.73 -9.35 28.18
CA LEU A 101 -2.41 -9.04 26.94
C LEU A 101 -2.04 -7.63 26.48
N GLN A 102 -1.32 -7.56 25.36
CA GLN A 102 -1.02 -6.30 24.68
C GLN A 102 -2.01 -6.09 23.54
N ILE A 103 -2.72 -4.96 23.59
CA ILE A 103 -3.71 -4.57 22.58
C ILE A 103 -3.16 -3.39 21.79
N PRO A 104 -2.72 -3.60 20.54
CA PRO A 104 -2.37 -2.50 19.66
C PRO A 104 -3.63 -1.78 19.18
N ILE A 105 -3.64 -0.45 19.27
CA ILE A 105 -4.64 0.41 18.63
C ILE A 105 -3.96 1.33 17.60
N GLY A 106 -4.74 1.73 16.61
CA GLY A 106 -4.24 2.43 15.42
C GLY A 106 -5.14 3.57 14.97
N ASN A 107 -4.70 4.23 13.90
CA ASN A 107 -5.31 5.43 13.31
C ASN A 107 -5.90 5.18 11.93
N ILE A 108 -6.01 3.91 11.51
CA ILE A 108 -6.55 3.51 10.20
C ILE A 108 -7.92 2.87 10.30
N ARG A 109 -8.89 3.42 9.58
CA ARG A 109 -10.23 2.85 9.42
C ARG A 109 -10.60 2.71 7.96
N PHE A 110 -11.68 1.99 7.69
CA PHE A 110 -12.36 2.09 6.41
C PHE A 110 -12.81 3.54 6.15
N ALA A 111 -12.64 3.98 4.90
CA ALA A 111 -13.31 5.18 4.43
C ALA A 111 -14.84 5.00 4.50
N PRO A 112 -15.60 6.04 4.88
CA PRO A 112 -17.06 6.04 4.72
C PRO A 112 -17.43 5.77 3.27
N ILE A 113 -18.56 5.10 3.05
CA ILE A 113 -19.09 4.83 1.72
C ILE A 113 -20.52 5.32 1.60
N VAL A 114 -20.89 5.78 0.40
CA VAL A 114 -22.20 6.31 0.08
C VAL A 114 -22.69 5.77 -1.26
N ASN A 115 -23.99 5.50 -1.36
CA ASN A 115 -24.62 5.12 -2.61
C ASN A 115 -25.55 6.25 -3.03
N ILE A 116 -25.19 6.95 -4.11
CA ILE A 116 -25.95 8.09 -4.65
C ILE A 116 -26.28 7.78 -6.11
N PRO A 117 -27.55 7.96 -6.55
CA PRO A 117 -27.93 7.71 -7.93
C PRO A 117 -27.12 8.55 -8.93
N GLU A 118 -26.70 7.92 -10.03
CA GLU A 118 -25.83 8.54 -11.05
C GLU A 118 -26.48 9.72 -11.81
N ASN A 119 -27.82 9.79 -11.83
CA ASN A 119 -28.59 10.90 -12.40
C ASN A 119 -28.78 12.08 -11.43
N THR A 120 -28.17 12.04 -10.24
CA THR A 120 -28.24 13.15 -9.29
C THR A 120 -27.53 14.38 -9.85
N ILE A 121 -28.18 15.54 -9.79
CA ILE A 121 -27.59 16.83 -10.18
C ILE A 121 -26.77 17.38 -9.01
N VAL A 122 -25.49 17.64 -9.26
CA VAL A 122 -24.52 18.07 -8.26
C VAL A 122 -23.82 19.37 -8.66
N LYS A 123 -23.43 20.16 -7.66
CA LYS A 123 -22.66 21.40 -7.82
C LYS A 123 -21.17 21.08 -8.00
N PRO A 124 -20.34 22.01 -8.54
CA PRO A 124 -18.89 21.80 -8.72
C PRO A 124 -18.11 21.47 -7.44
N THR A 125 -18.61 21.89 -6.28
CA THR A 125 -18.00 21.68 -4.97
C THR A 125 -18.65 20.54 -4.19
N PHE A 126 -19.43 19.69 -4.86
CA PHE A 126 -20.14 18.60 -4.21
C PHE A 126 -19.18 17.60 -3.57
N ASN A 127 -19.33 17.41 -2.25
CA ASN A 127 -18.61 16.42 -1.48
C ASN A 127 -19.63 15.46 -0.83
N PRO A 128 -19.69 14.18 -1.26
CA PRO A 128 -20.60 13.19 -0.69
C PRO A 128 -20.17 12.68 0.70
N MET A 129 -19.06 13.17 1.26
CA MET A 129 -18.51 12.77 2.56
C MET A 129 -18.20 11.28 2.69
N GLY A 130 -17.99 10.60 1.56
CA GLY A 130 -17.62 9.19 1.50
C GLY A 130 -17.30 8.75 0.07
N VAL A 131 -16.73 7.55 -0.06
CA VAL A 131 -16.46 6.93 -1.36
C VAL A 131 -17.79 6.49 -1.98
N LEU A 132 -18.00 6.85 -3.25
CA LEU A 132 -19.16 6.41 -4.00
C LEU A 132 -19.05 4.91 -4.30
N VAL A 133 -20.15 4.19 -4.07
CA VAL A 133 -20.27 2.76 -4.36
C VAL A 133 -21.50 2.49 -5.22
N THR A 134 -21.38 1.53 -6.12
CA THR A 134 -22.46 1.06 -6.99
C THR A 134 -22.39 -0.46 -7.04
N ASP A 135 -23.52 -1.15 -6.83
CA ASP A 135 -23.62 -2.62 -6.89
C ASP A 135 -22.54 -3.36 -6.08
N ASN A 136 -22.30 -2.90 -4.84
CA ASN A 136 -21.29 -3.46 -3.93
C ASN A 136 -19.83 -3.33 -4.43
N ILE A 137 -19.55 -2.39 -5.34
CA ILE A 137 -18.22 -2.09 -5.88
C ILE A 137 -17.93 -0.59 -5.68
N TYR A 138 -16.68 -0.25 -5.39
CA TYR A 138 -16.24 1.15 -5.39
C TYR A 138 -16.37 1.73 -6.80
N ARG A 139 -16.99 2.89 -6.93
CA ARG A 139 -17.21 3.50 -8.24
C ARG A 139 -15.91 3.65 -9.02
N GLY A 140 -15.91 3.21 -10.27
CA GLY A 140 -14.75 3.25 -11.16
C GLY A 140 -13.78 2.07 -10.97
N VAL A 141 -13.96 1.20 -9.97
CA VAL A 141 -13.06 0.06 -9.70
C VAL A 141 -13.64 -1.26 -10.24
N ASN A 142 -13.95 -1.28 -11.53
CA ASN A 142 -14.68 -2.40 -12.16
C ASN A 142 -13.81 -3.64 -12.45
N LEU A 143 -12.49 -3.51 -12.39
CA LEU A 143 -11.57 -4.58 -12.81
C LEU A 143 -11.39 -5.70 -11.78
N LEU A 144 -11.83 -5.53 -10.54
CA LEU A 144 -11.62 -6.54 -9.50
C LEU A 144 -12.33 -7.87 -9.81
N ASN A 145 -13.55 -7.77 -10.34
CA ASN A 145 -14.42 -8.90 -10.65
C ASN A 145 -14.34 -9.34 -12.12
N ALA A 146 -13.53 -8.67 -12.94
CA ALA A 146 -13.37 -9.00 -14.34
C ALA A 146 -12.39 -10.18 -14.51
N ASP A 147 -12.70 -11.09 -15.43
CA ASP A 147 -11.75 -12.11 -15.88
C ASP A 147 -10.76 -11.47 -16.85
N VAL A 148 -9.62 -11.06 -16.30
CA VAL A 148 -8.56 -10.43 -17.07
C VAL A 148 -7.63 -11.52 -17.57
N HIS A 149 -7.54 -11.68 -18.89
CA HIS A 149 -6.55 -12.57 -19.49
C HIS A 149 -5.18 -11.91 -19.45
N MET A 150 -4.32 -12.44 -18.59
CA MET A 150 -2.98 -11.94 -18.35
C MET A 150 -1.95 -12.80 -19.08
N ARG A 151 -0.93 -12.18 -19.67
CA ARG A 151 0.25 -12.92 -20.13
C ARG A 151 1.26 -12.94 -19.00
N VAL A 152 1.53 -14.11 -18.45
CA VAL A 152 2.37 -14.28 -17.27
C VAL A 152 3.69 -14.92 -17.68
N LEU A 153 4.78 -14.44 -17.09
CA LEU A 153 6.12 -14.95 -17.35
C LEU A 153 6.24 -16.42 -16.93
N GLN A 154 6.76 -17.26 -17.83
CA GLN A 154 7.06 -18.67 -17.51
C GLN A 154 8.27 -18.80 -16.55
N LYS A 155 9.24 -17.87 -16.62
CA LYS A 155 10.41 -17.82 -15.72
C LYS A 155 10.76 -16.36 -15.36
N PRO A 156 11.38 -16.09 -14.19
CA PRO A 156 11.90 -14.76 -13.87
C PRO A 156 12.88 -14.29 -14.96
N ALA A 157 12.67 -13.07 -15.47
CA ALA A 157 13.35 -12.62 -16.68
C ALA A 157 14.56 -11.72 -16.40
N ILE A 158 15.61 -11.93 -17.19
CA ILE A 158 16.75 -11.01 -17.43
C ILE A 158 16.54 -10.41 -18.84
N GLY A 159 16.94 -9.18 -19.10
CA GLY A 159 16.53 -8.36 -20.24
C GLY A 159 17.29 -8.50 -21.57
N ASP A 160 18.27 -9.40 -21.71
CA ASP A 160 18.99 -9.57 -22.99
C ASP A 160 18.20 -10.36 -24.08
N PRO A 161 17.76 -9.72 -25.19
CA PRO A 161 17.03 -10.32 -26.33
C PRO A 161 17.74 -11.42 -27.08
N ASN A 162 19.07 -11.47 -26.98
CA ASN A 162 19.91 -12.44 -27.66
C ASN A 162 20.50 -13.48 -26.69
N SER A 163 20.17 -13.37 -25.39
CA SER A 163 20.52 -14.38 -24.40
C SER A 163 19.91 -15.72 -24.82
N PRO A 164 20.65 -16.84 -24.73
CA PRO A 164 20.10 -18.18 -24.94
C PRO A 164 18.83 -18.45 -24.10
N ASP A 165 18.70 -17.73 -23.00
CA ASP A 165 17.59 -17.79 -22.07
C ASP A 165 16.45 -16.81 -22.38
N TRP A 166 16.44 -16.09 -23.51
CA TRP A 166 15.36 -15.14 -23.88
C TRP A 166 13.97 -15.79 -23.91
N ASP A 167 13.92 -17.10 -24.11
CA ASP A 167 12.75 -17.96 -23.89
C ASP A 167 12.09 -17.79 -22.51
N ARG A 168 12.74 -17.15 -21.52
CA ARG A 168 12.15 -16.76 -20.22
C ARG A 168 11.06 -15.68 -20.31
N PHE A 169 11.04 -14.88 -21.38
CA PHE A 169 9.92 -13.99 -21.70
C PHE A 169 8.80 -14.71 -22.46
N LYS A 170 8.89 -16.05 -22.64
CA LYS A 170 7.71 -16.83 -22.99
C LYS A 170 6.65 -16.57 -21.93
N THR A 171 5.48 -16.22 -22.44
CA THR A 171 4.34 -15.98 -21.61
C THR A 171 3.31 -17.06 -21.84
N GLU A 172 2.59 -17.41 -20.79
CA GLU A 172 1.34 -18.14 -20.91
C GLU A 172 0.18 -17.18 -20.68
N LYS A 173 -0.93 -17.38 -21.40
CA LYS A 173 -2.17 -16.65 -21.11
C LYS A 173 -2.90 -17.38 -19.99
N ILE A 174 -3.17 -16.70 -18.90
CA ILE A 174 -4.00 -17.20 -17.81
C ILE A 174 -5.09 -16.20 -17.45
N PRO A 175 -6.34 -16.66 -17.25
CA PRO A 175 -7.39 -15.82 -16.70
C PRO A 175 -7.09 -15.56 -15.22
N VAL A 176 -7.11 -14.29 -14.84
CA VAL A 176 -6.94 -13.88 -13.46
C VAL A 176 -8.07 -12.94 -13.08
N ARG A 177 -8.73 -13.28 -11.99
CA ARG A 177 -9.70 -12.43 -11.31
C ARG A 177 -9.10 -12.02 -9.98
N LEU A 178 -8.88 -10.72 -9.78
CA LEU A 178 -8.23 -10.23 -8.56
C LEU A 178 -9.09 -10.51 -7.33
N ALA A 179 -10.41 -10.40 -7.43
CA ALA A 179 -11.31 -10.69 -6.31
C ALA A 179 -11.19 -12.12 -5.72
N ASP A 180 -10.64 -13.08 -6.47
CA ASP A 180 -10.37 -14.43 -5.97
C ASP A 180 -9.06 -14.53 -5.17
N ARG A 181 -8.25 -13.47 -5.22
CA ARG A 181 -6.89 -13.42 -4.68
C ARG A 181 -6.73 -12.44 -3.53
N GLY A 182 -7.65 -11.48 -3.40
CA GLY A 182 -7.56 -10.45 -2.38
C GLY A 182 -8.69 -9.44 -2.42
N ASN A 183 -8.54 -8.41 -1.59
CA ASN A 183 -9.48 -7.33 -1.40
C ASN A 183 -8.85 -6.00 -1.85
N TRP A 184 -9.67 -5.13 -2.46
CA TRP A 184 -9.34 -3.71 -2.59
C TRP A 184 -10.01 -2.93 -1.46
N LEU A 185 -9.25 -2.03 -0.87
CA LEU A 185 -9.62 -1.27 0.30
C LEU A 185 -9.42 0.21 0.01
N VAL A 186 -10.37 1.03 0.46
CA VAL A 186 -10.17 2.46 0.60
C VAL A 186 -10.24 2.80 2.09
N LEU A 187 -9.15 3.35 2.61
CA LEU A 187 -8.92 3.58 4.03
C LEU A 187 -8.67 5.07 4.31
N GLU A 188 -9.00 5.51 5.52
CA GLU A 188 -8.60 6.80 6.07
C GLU A 188 -7.54 6.60 7.15
N TYR A 189 -6.50 7.43 7.13
CA TYR A 189 -5.44 7.45 8.13
C TYR A 189 -5.27 8.84 8.75
N GLY A 190 -5.36 8.93 10.08
CA GLY A 190 -5.07 10.17 10.82
C GLY A 190 -5.96 10.36 12.04
N LYS A 191 -5.87 11.55 12.63
CA LYS A 191 -6.58 11.91 13.87
C LYS A 191 -8.09 12.10 13.63
N PHE A 192 -8.92 11.44 14.43
CA PHE A 192 -10.38 11.39 14.28
C PHE A 192 -11.14 12.71 14.42
N SER A 193 -10.54 13.71 15.06
CA SER A 193 -11.11 15.05 15.20
C SER A 193 -10.69 16.01 14.06
N GLY A 194 -10.04 15.50 13.01
CA GLY A 194 -9.58 16.27 11.85
C GLY A 194 -9.63 15.42 10.58
N PRO A 195 -9.23 15.95 9.43
CA PRO A 195 -9.27 15.18 8.20
C PRO A 195 -8.17 14.11 8.18
N GLY A 196 -8.49 12.94 7.63
CA GLY A 196 -7.52 11.86 7.40
C GLY A 196 -6.90 11.92 6.01
N PHE A 197 -5.79 11.21 5.82
CA PHE A 197 -5.26 10.89 4.50
C PHE A 197 -6.01 9.70 3.89
N LEU A 198 -6.35 9.79 2.61
CA LEU A 198 -6.96 8.69 1.89
C LEU A 198 -5.86 7.74 1.38
N ILE A 199 -6.06 6.44 1.60
CA ILE A 199 -5.12 5.38 1.19
C ILE A 199 -5.90 4.30 0.47
N GLY A 200 -5.42 3.88 -0.71
CA GLY A 200 -5.87 2.67 -1.37
C GLY A 200 -4.95 1.51 -1.01
N VAL A 201 -5.51 0.37 -0.66
CA VAL A 201 -4.74 -0.84 -0.34
C VAL A 201 -5.26 -2.02 -1.16
N TRP A 202 -4.36 -2.63 -1.93
CA TRP A 202 -4.56 -3.99 -2.41
C TRP A 202 -4.00 -4.96 -1.38
N ALA A 203 -4.88 -5.80 -0.84
CA ALA A 203 -4.56 -6.73 0.23
C ALA A 203 -4.83 -8.16 -0.27
N PRO A 204 -3.80 -8.99 -0.48
CA PRO A 204 -4.02 -10.39 -0.83
C PRO A 204 -4.69 -11.11 0.34
N HIS A 205 -5.42 -12.19 0.06
CA HIS A 205 -6.00 -13.01 1.10
C HIS A 205 -4.90 -13.53 2.04
N ASN A 206 -3.78 -14.01 1.49
CA ASN A 206 -2.64 -14.43 2.30
C ASN A 206 -1.32 -13.90 1.75
N TYR A 207 -0.24 -14.12 2.48
CA TYR A 207 1.12 -13.96 1.94
C TYR A 207 2.02 -15.13 2.33
N MET A 208 3.14 -15.26 1.63
CA MET A 208 4.14 -16.30 1.82
C MET A 208 5.27 -15.84 2.74
N GLY A 209 5.72 -16.74 3.62
CA GLY A 209 6.83 -16.51 4.56
C GLY A 209 6.40 -15.81 5.85
N ASP A 210 7.40 -15.48 6.67
CA ASP A 210 7.18 -14.89 8.01
C ASP A 210 7.04 -13.36 7.95
N SER A 211 7.64 -12.73 6.94
CA SER A 211 7.59 -11.28 6.73
C SER A 211 6.69 -10.92 5.54
N PRO A 212 5.60 -10.15 5.73
CA PRO A 212 4.74 -9.73 4.64
C PRO A 212 5.50 -8.89 3.61
N PRO A 213 5.38 -9.21 2.31
CA PRO A 213 5.90 -8.34 1.26
C PRO A 213 4.96 -7.14 1.08
N VAL A 214 5.52 -5.94 1.24
CA VAL A 214 4.79 -4.66 1.15
C VAL A 214 5.39 -3.82 0.02
N VAL A 215 4.55 -3.30 -0.85
CA VAL A 215 4.90 -2.33 -1.89
C VAL A 215 4.26 -1.00 -1.53
N LEU A 216 5.07 -0.02 -1.13
CA LEU A 216 4.63 1.35 -0.89
C LEU A 216 4.79 2.16 -2.16
N GLN A 217 3.69 2.65 -2.72
CA GLN A 217 3.70 3.49 -3.91
C GLN A 217 3.73 4.97 -3.55
N ILE A 218 4.80 5.65 -3.96
CA ILE A 218 4.91 7.10 -3.90
C ILE A 218 4.40 7.69 -5.21
N LEU A 219 3.38 8.53 -5.12
CA LEU A 219 2.70 9.09 -6.28
C LEU A 219 3.37 10.37 -6.81
N PRO A 220 3.32 10.59 -8.15
CA PRO A 220 3.79 11.84 -8.74
C PRO A 220 2.88 13.01 -8.30
N ASN A 221 3.24 14.23 -8.70
CA ASN A 221 2.44 15.42 -8.36
C ASN A 221 1.00 15.30 -8.89
N THR A 222 0.02 15.42 -8.00
CA THR A 222 -1.37 15.72 -8.29
C THR A 222 -1.49 17.20 -8.65
N SER A 223 -1.30 17.55 -9.93
CA SER A 223 -1.39 18.95 -10.38
C SER A 223 -2.81 19.34 -10.78
N SER A 224 -3.11 20.63 -10.64
CA SER A 224 -4.27 21.28 -11.28
C SER A 224 -4.19 21.12 -12.82
N PRO A 225 -5.31 21.01 -13.54
CA PRO A 225 -6.71 21.03 -13.07
C PRO A 225 -7.26 19.65 -12.67
N ARG A 226 -6.45 18.59 -12.70
CA ARG A 226 -6.94 17.21 -12.52
C ARG A 226 -7.35 16.88 -11.08
N TYR A 227 -6.79 17.59 -10.10
CA TYR A 227 -7.06 17.41 -8.69
C TYR A 227 -7.49 18.74 -8.08
N PRO A 228 -8.64 18.80 -7.39
CA PRO A 228 -9.11 20.03 -6.77
C PRO A 228 -8.23 20.33 -5.55
N ALA A 229 -7.74 21.57 -5.45
CA ALA A 229 -6.99 22.01 -4.30
C ALA A 229 -7.90 22.17 -3.07
N ASP A 230 -7.34 22.00 -1.88
CA ASP A 230 -8.05 22.15 -0.60
C ASP A 230 -7.20 22.88 0.44
N GLU A 231 -7.85 23.42 1.46
CA GLU A 231 -7.21 24.10 2.58
C GLU A 231 -6.62 23.09 3.58
N ARG A 232 -5.64 23.54 4.36
CA ARG A 232 -5.13 22.71 5.47
C ARG A 232 -6.22 22.55 6.54
N ASN A 233 -6.25 21.34 7.09
CA ASN A 233 -7.39 20.68 7.75
C ASN A 233 -8.48 20.15 6.80
N PHE A 234 -8.24 20.14 5.48
CA PHE A 234 -8.99 19.40 4.43
C PHE A 234 -10.50 19.33 4.68
N THR A 235 -11.09 20.48 4.99
CA THR A 235 -12.51 20.60 5.32
C THR A 235 -13.37 20.81 4.07
N GLY A 236 -12.75 20.97 2.90
CA GLY A 236 -13.41 21.25 1.64
C GLY A 236 -13.68 20.01 0.81
N ILE A 237 -12.96 19.88 -0.31
CA ILE A 237 -13.23 18.89 -1.36
C ILE A 237 -12.46 17.60 -1.12
N TYR A 238 -11.30 17.64 -0.47
CA TYR A 238 -10.54 16.43 -0.19
C TYR A 238 -11.17 15.67 1.00
N PRO A 239 -11.22 14.32 0.98
CA PRO A 239 -10.77 13.43 -0.09
C PRO A 239 -11.88 12.98 -1.06
N TYR A 240 -13.15 13.26 -0.76
CA TYR A 240 -14.29 12.63 -1.44
C TYR A 240 -14.99 13.47 -2.49
N GLY A 241 -14.61 14.73 -2.64
CA GLY A 241 -15.25 15.66 -3.53
C GLY A 241 -15.22 15.24 -5.00
N CYS A 242 -16.33 15.53 -5.66
CA CYS A 242 -16.58 15.19 -7.05
C CYS A 242 -16.16 16.35 -7.95
N VAL A 243 -15.35 16.06 -8.98
CA VAL A 243 -15.00 17.02 -10.04
C VAL A 243 -15.54 16.53 -11.37
N ALA A 244 -15.91 17.44 -12.26
CA ALA A 244 -16.36 17.07 -13.61
C ALA A 244 -15.25 16.31 -14.36
N ASN A 245 -15.63 15.32 -15.15
CA ASN A 245 -14.72 14.65 -16.07
C ASN A 245 -14.25 15.63 -17.17
N GLU A 246 -13.05 15.39 -17.68
CA GLU A 246 -12.47 16.22 -18.73
C GLU A 246 -13.39 16.26 -19.97
N GLY A 247 -13.64 17.47 -20.47
CA GLY A 247 -14.51 17.69 -21.64
C GLY A 247 -16.02 17.63 -21.38
N GLN A 248 -16.47 17.40 -20.14
CA GLN A 248 -17.91 17.40 -19.83
C GLN A 248 -18.49 18.81 -19.78
N ILE A 249 -19.70 18.97 -20.33
CA ILE A 249 -20.44 20.24 -20.34
C ILE A 249 -21.49 20.20 -19.21
N PRO A 250 -21.59 21.26 -18.38
CA PRO A 250 -22.62 21.34 -17.36
C PRO A 250 -24.03 21.19 -17.95
N LYS A 251 -24.91 20.47 -17.26
CA LYS A 251 -26.34 20.43 -17.59
C LYS A 251 -26.98 21.81 -17.45
N ASN A 252 -26.57 22.56 -16.43
CA ASN A 252 -26.94 23.96 -16.27
C ASN A 252 -25.70 24.84 -16.35
N LYS A 253 -25.43 25.41 -17.54
CA LYS A 253 -24.26 26.28 -17.78
C LYS A 253 -24.16 27.45 -16.80
N ASN A 254 -25.29 28.03 -16.40
CA ASN A 254 -25.32 29.19 -15.51
C ASN A 254 -24.97 28.82 -14.06
N LYS A 255 -25.20 27.57 -13.64
CA LYS A 255 -24.96 27.10 -12.28
C LYS A 255 -23.75 26.18 -12.15
N GLY A 256 -23.14 25.77 -13.27
CA GLY A 256 -22.07 24.78 -13.30
C GLY A 256 -22.51 23.42 -12.76
N GLU A 257 -23.80 23.08 -12.86
CA GLU A 257 -24.33 21.82 -12.33
C GLU A 257 -24.10 20.67 -13.32
N TYR A 258 -23.65 19.52 -12.81
CA TYR A 258 -23.37 18.31 -13.58
C TYR A 258 -24.22 17.16 -13.06
N GLU A 259 -24.48 16.14 -13.90
CA GLU A 259 -24.88 14.85 -13.36
C GLU A 259 -23.70 14.17 -12.67
N LEU A 260 -23.99 13.42 -11.61
CA LEU A 260 -22.97 12.68 -10.87
C LEU A 260 -22.21 11.66 -11.74
N SER A 261 -22.87 11.12 -12.78
CA SER A 261 -22.28 10.28 -13.83
C SER A 261 -21.20 10.98 -14.66
N GLN A 262 -21.27 12.30 -14.75
CA GLN A 262 -20.31 13.14 -15.46
C GLN A 262 -19.15 13.60 -14.57
N CYS A 263 -19.18 13.25 -13.28
CA CYS A 263 -18.16 13.60 -12.32
C CYS A 263 -17.23 12.41 -12.03
N ARG A 264 -16.19 12.66 -11.23
CA ARG A 264 -15.24 11.67 -10.72
C ARG A 264 -14.76 12.04 -9.32
N GLN A 265 -14.41 11.05 -8.51
CA GLN A 265 -13.76 11.27 -7.21
C GLN A 265 -12.25 11.20 -7.39
N ALA A 266 -11.63 12.31 -7.82
CA ALA A 266 -10.25 12.34 -8.31
C ALA A 266 -9.23 11.70 -7.34
N TYR A 267 -9.34 11.98 -6.04
CA TYR A 267 -8.45 11.43 -5.01
C TYR A 267 -8.69 9.94 -4.71
N VAL A 268 -9.95 9.49 -4.71
CA VAL A 268 -10.29 8.07 -4.60
C VAL A 268 -9.73 7.30 -5.79
N GLU A 269 -10.05 7.77 -6.99
CA GLU A 269 -9.65 7.15 -8.24
C GLU A 269 -8.14 7.17 -8.46
N LEU A 270 -7.42 8.13 -7.89
CA LEU A 270 -5.96 8.17 -7.99
C LEU A 270 -5.34 6.85 -7.49
N THR A 271 -5.82 6.35 -6.34
CA THR A 271 -5.29 5.13 -5.74
C THR A 271 -5.63 3.89 -6.58
N SER A 272 -6.88 3.78 -7.05
CA SER A 272 -7.31 2.63 -7.86
C SER A 272 -6.75 2.67 -9.29
N ASN A 273 -6.60 3.85 -9.90
CA ASN A 273 -5.95 3.99 -11.21
C ASN A 273 -4.50 3.54 -11.17
N ARG A 274 -3.81 3.85 -10.09
CA ARG A 274 -2.40 3.50 -9.91
C ARG A 274 -2.20 2.02 -9.60
N SER A 275 -3.05 1.44 -8.76
CA SER A 275 -2.91 0.04 -8.35
C SER A 275 -3.54 -0.95 -9.34
N LEU A 276 -4.72 -0.62 -9.89
CA LEU A 276 -5.61 -1.57 -10.55
C LEU A 276 -5.99 -1.23 -11.99
N ILE A 277 -6.17 0.05 -12.36
CA ILE A 277 -6.85 0.42 -13.63
C ILE A 277 -5.89 0.88 -14.73
N GLU A 278 -5.21 2.01 -14.56
CA GLU A 278 -4.37 2.60 -15.60
C GLU A 278 -2.95 2.03 -15.56
N TYR A 279 -2.31 2.11 -14.38
CA TYR A 279 -0.94 1.64 -14.19
C TYR A 279 -0.88 0.19 -13.73
N LYS A 280 -1.99 -0.38 -13.24
CA LYS A 280 -2.17 -1.82 -13.02
C LYS A 280 -1.03 -2.52 -12.25
N ILE A 281 -0.37 -1.84 -11.31
CA ILE A 281 0.81 -2.38 -10.61
C ILE A 281 0.54 -3.77 -10.04
N VAL A 282 -0.64 -3.97 -9.45
CA VAL A 282 -1.03 -5.27 -8.89
C VAL A 282 -0.97 -6.35 -9.98
N TYR A 283 -1.61 -6.13 -11.13
CA TYR A 283 -1.56 -7.06 -12.26
C TYR A 283 -0.13 -7.30 -12.78
N GLN A 284 0.69 -6.25 -12.84
CA GLN A 284 2.08 -6.36 -13.31
C GLN A 284 2.93 -7.22 -12.35
N LEU A 285 2.69 -7.12 -11.05
CA LEU A 285 3.31 -7.98 -10.05
C LEU A 285 2.86 -9.43 -10.20
N TYR A 286 1.55 -9.67 -10.31
CA TYR A 286 0.99 -11.00 -10.54
C TYR A 286 1.64 -11.69 -11.75
N ALA A 287 1.78 -10.95 -12.83
CA ALA A 287 2.26 -11.51 -14.08
C ALA A 287 3.79 -11.69 -14.15
N SER A 288 4.55 -10.97 -13.32
CA SER A 288 6.00 -11.09 -13.29
C SER A 288 6.51 -12.09 -12.26
N ARG A 289 5.72 -12.36 -11.21
CA ARG A 289 6.11 -13.19 -10.07
C ARG A 289 5.06 -14.23 -9.70
N LYS A 290 4.66 -15.08 -10.64
CA LYS A 290 3.65 -16.15 -10.41
C LYS A 290 3.96 -16.98 -9.16
N ASP A 291 5.23 -17.16 -8.82
CA ASP A 291 5.71 -17.83 -7.61
C ASP A 291 5.29 -17.14 -6.30
N LEU A 292 5.25 -15.81 -6.27
CA LEU A 292 4.73 -15.03 -5.13
C LEU A 292 3.20 -15.07 -5.04
N PHE A 293 2.54 -15.51 -6.11
CA PHE A 293 1.09 -15.45 -6.30
C PHE A 293 0.44 -16.82 -6.56
N GLN A 294 0.93 -17.86 -5.88
CA GLN A 294 0.29 -19.17 -5.88
C GLN A 294 -1.01 -19.10 -5.05
N GLY A 295 -2.18 -19.41 -5.61
CA GLY A 295 -3.45 -19.33 -4.86
C GLY A 295 -3.70 -17.94 -4.23
N PRO A 296 -4.03 -17.84 -2.92
CA PRO A 296 -4.39 -16.57 -2.27
C PRO A 296 -3.20 -15.65 -1.93
N TYR A 297 -1.96 -16.03 -2.29
CA TYR A 297 -0.77 -15.30 -1.86
C TYR A 297 -0.46 -14.07 -2.72
N GLY A 298 0.16 -13.04 -2.14
CA GLY A 298 0.69 -11.88 -2.87
C GLY A 298 1.35 -10.85 -1.97
N PRO A 299 1.84 -9.71 -2.52
CA PRO A 299 2.23 -8.53 -1.78
C PRO A 299 1.04 -7.63 -1.48
N ILE A 300 1.16 -6.93 -0.37
CA ILE A 300 0.27 -5.83 0.01
C ILE A 300 0.75 -4.59 -0.72
N VAL A 301 -0.10 -3.94 -1.51
CA VAL A 301 0.24 -2.70 -2.23
C VAL A 301 -0.48 -1.54 -1.57
N ILE A 302 0.28 -0.57 -1.07
CA ILE A 302 -0.20 0.62 -0.35
C ILE A 302 0.01 1.83 -1.26
N THR A 303 -1.07 2.55 -1.57
CA THR A 303 -1.03 3.72 -2.44
C THR A 303 -1.65 4.91 -1.71
N ILE A 304 -0.83 5.90 -1.40
CA ILE A 304 -1.24 7.10 -0.68
C ILE A 304 -1.83 8.10 -1.67
N SER A 305 -3.00 8.68 -1.38
CA SER A 305 -3.54 9.80 -2.15
C SER A 305 -3.28 11.12 -1.41
N PRO A 306 -2.22 11.88 -1.76
CA PRO A 306 -1.93 13.14 -1.09
C PRO A 306 -2.86 14.27 -1.54
N PRO A 307 -3.27 15.19 -0.65
CA PRO A 307 -4.04 16.38 -1.03
C PRO A 307 -3.18 17.41 -1.78
N LEU A 308 -3.79 18.11 -2.74
CA LEU A 308 -3.23 19.34 -3.31
C LEU A 308 -3.66 20.53 -2.44
N LEU A 309 -2.71 21.37 -2.01
CA LEU A 309 -2.99 22.52 -1.17
C LEU A 309 -3.26 23.78 -2.00
N ASN A 310 -4.23 24.60 -1.55
CA ASN A 310 -4.57 25.87 -2.20
C ASN A 310 -3.62 27.03 -1.82
N ASP A 311 -2.77 26.85 -0.81
CA ASP A 311 -1.77 27.83 -0.32
C ASP A 311 -0.54 27.98 -1.25
N GLY A 312 -0.55 27.34 -2.41
CA GLY A 312 0.56 27.33 -3.37
C GLY A 312 1.74 26.42 -2.98
N SER A 313 1.71 25.77 -1.80
CA SER A 313 2.77 24.83 -1.39
C SER A 313 2.72 23.48 -2.14
N GLY A 314 1.68 23.28 -2.96
CA GLY A 314 1.55 22.12 -3.83
C GLY A 314 1.02 20.89 -3.09
N VAL A 315 1.57 19.73 -3.41
CA VAL A 315 1.06 18.45 -2.94
C VAL A 315 1.63 18.12 -1.56
N LEU A 316 0.76 17.95 -0.57
CA LEU A 316 1.16 17.60 0.79
C LEU A 316 1.47 16.11 0.90
N ARG A 317 2.77 15.80 1.01
CA ARG A 317 3.25 14.41 1.16
C ARG A 317 3.70 14.06 2.55
N ASP A 318 4.03 15.07 3.36
CA ASP A 318 4.33 14.83 4.76
C ASP A 318 3.11 14.23 5.46
N PRO A 319 3.31 13.30 6.40
CA PRO A 319 4.60 12.85 6.94
C PRO A 319 5.22 11.66 6.18
N PHE A 320 4.64 11.22 5.05
CA PHE A 320 5.05 10.00 4.35
C PHE A 320 6.33 10.13 3.52
N THR A 321 6.82 11.36 3.33
CA THR A 321 8.17 11.66 2.82
C THR A 321 9.26 11.52 3.89
N HIS A 322 8.90 11.23 5.15
CA HIS A 322 9.81 10.92 6.24
C HIS A 322 9.76 9.42 6.56
N ARG A 323 10.90 8.79 6.86
CA ARG A 323 10.99 7.32 7.09
C ARG A 323 10.13 6.84 8.26
N ASP A 324 10.17 7.54 9.39
CA ASP A 324 9.25 7.30 10.51
C ASP A 324 7.77 7.34 10.08
N GLY A 325 7.39 8.28 9.20
CA GLY A 325 6.00 8.43 8.77
C GLY A 325 5.56 7.34 7.79
N ALA A 326 6.43 7.00 6.83
CA ALA A 326 6.19 5.88 5.93
C ALA A 326 6.15 4.54 6.69
N GLY A 327 7.07 4.34 7.64
CA GLY A 327 7.14 3.14 8.48
C GLY A 327 5.91 3.01 9.37
N ARG A 328 5.47 4.12 9.99
CA ARG A 328 4.24 4.14 10.77
C ARG A 328 3.02 3.79 9.91
N LEU A 329 2.89 4.38 8.72
CA LEU A 329 1.81 4.04 7.79
C LEU A 329 1.77 2.54 7.46
N ILE A 330 2.93 1.95 7.13
CA ILE A 330 3.03 0.52 6.83
C ILE A 330 2.58 -0.32 8.03
N ALA A 331 3.06 0.00 9.23
CA ALA A 331 2.68 -0.69 10.46
C ALA A 331 1.17 -0.62 10.73
N GLU A 332 0.58 0.58 10.57
CA GLU A 332 -0.85 0.80 10.74
C GLU A 332 -1.67 -0.03 9.72
N VAL A 333 -1.26 -0.06 8.45
CA VAL A 333 -1.94 -0.86 7.42
C VAL A 333 -1.83 -2.35 7.72
N LEU A 334 -0.63 -2.84 8.04
CA LEU A 334 -0.42 -4.25 8.38
C LEU A 334 -1.27 -4.67 9.58
N ARG A 335 -1.25 -3.87 10.64
CA ARG A 335 -2.05 -4.10 11.85
C ARG A 335 -3.55 -4.08 11.53
N PHE A 336 -4.02 -3.14 10.73
CA PHE A 336 -5.42 -3.08 10.28
C PHE A 336 -5.83 -4.34 9.50
N LEU A 337 -5.02 -4.77 8.52
CA LEU A 337 -5.29 -5.97 7.73
C LEU A 337 -5.33 -7.23 8.59
N TRP A 338 -4.39 -7.35 9.53
CA TRP A 338 -4.28 -8.49 10.44
C TRP A 338 -5.45 -8.55 11.42
N SER A 339 -5.74 -7.44 12.08
CA SER A 339 -6.83 -7.32 13.07
C SER A 339 -8.19 -7.72 12.51
N ASN A 340 -8.40 -7.43 11.22
CA ASN A 340 -9.63 -7.70 10.50
C ASN A 340 -9.59 -9.00 9.69
N LYS A 341 -8.51 -9.79 9.81
CA LYS A 341 -8.29 -11.07 9.07
C LYS A 341 -8.43 -10.91 7.55
N LEU A 342 -8.08 -9.73 7.02
CA LEU A 342 -8.15 -9.44 5.59
C LEU A 342 -6.93 -9.98 4.84
N THR A 343 -5.78 -9.99 5.51
CA THR A 343 -4.54 -10.59 5.04
C THR A 343 -3.82 -11.26 6.21
N LEU A 344 -3.50 -12.55 6.07
CA LEU A 344 -2.79 -13.32 7.10
C LEU A 344 -1.65 -14.14 6.50
N SER A 345 -0.66 -14.53 7.32
CA SER A 345 0.34 -15.51 6.91
C SER A 345 -0.31 -16.83 6.50
N ARG A 346 0.33 -17.58 5.59
CA ARG A 346 -0.11 -18.91 5.14
C ARG A 346 -0.47 -19.86 6.28
N GLN A 347 0.18 -19.74 7.44
CA GLN A 347 -0.07 -20.60 8.60
C GLN A 347 -1.48 -20.42 9.21
N TYR A 348 -2.17 -19.32 8.95
CA TYR A 348 -3.43 -18.94 9.60
C TYR A 348 -4.63 -18.96 8.63
N MET A 349 -4.74 -20.00 7.80
CA MET A 349 -5.74 -20.10 6.73
C MET A 349 -7.14 -19.58 7.14
N GLY A 350 -7.66 -18.60 6.40
CA GLY A 350 -8.99 -18.02 6.61
C GLY A 350 -8.98 -16.51 6.46
N THR A 351 -9.65 -16.01 5.44
CA THR A 351 -9.60 -14.59 5.07
C THR A 351 -11.00 -14.04 4.95
N SER A 352 -11.21 -12.91 5.59
CA SER A 352 -12.47 -12.20 5.48
C SER A 352 -12.63 -11.57 4.10
N LYS A 353 -13.87 -11.51 3.65
CA LYS A 353 -14.27 -10.74 2.48
C LYS A 353 -14.90 -9.43 2.92
N ILE A 354 -15.01 -8.50 1.98
CA ILE A 354 -15.57 -7.18 2.24
C ILE A 354 -16.87 -7.02 1.47
N ARG A 355 -17.87 -6.50 2.15
CA ARG A 355 -19.12 -6.07 1.54
C ARG A 355 -19.31 -4.58 1.76
N LEU A 356 -19.50 -3.83 0.68
CA LEU A 356 -19.71 -2.40 0.68
C LEU A 356 -21.19 -2.09 0.99
N GLN A 357 -21.52 -2.03 2.27
CA GLN A 357 -22.85 -1.64 2.76
C GLN A 357 -22.78 -0.26 3.46
N PRO A 358 -23.30 0.83 2.87
CA PRO A 358 -23.30 2.13 3.52
C PRO A 358 -23.85 2.11 4.97
N PRO A 359 -23.27 2.92 5.89
CA PRO A 359 -22.27 3.97 5.65
C PRO A 359 -20.80 3.50 5.68
N TYR A 360 -20.51 2.23 5.97
CA TYR A 360 -19.14 1.71 6.07
C TYR A 360 -19.03 0.29 5.53
N PRO A 361 -17.91 -0.08 4.88
CA PRO A 361 -17.63 -1.47 4.52
C PRO A 361 -17.80 -2.40 5.72
N ARG A 362 -18.42 -3.56 5.49
CA ARG A 362 -18.56 -4.64 6.46
C ARG A 362 -17.62 -5.78 6.11
N ILE A 363 -17.06 -6.37 7.15
CA ILE A 363 -16.21 -7.55 7.05
C ILE A 363 -17.12 -8.78 7.17
N GLU A 364 -17.15 -9.60 6.13
CA GLU A 364 -17.78 -10.92 6.14
C GLU A 364 -16.71 -11.94 6.57
N GLU A 365 -16.75 -12.31 7.85
CA GLU A 365 -15.75 -13.20 8.43
C GLU A 365 -15.92 -14.64 7.94
N ALA A 366 -14.84 -15.21 7.40
CA ALA A 366 -14.66 -16.65 7.36
C ALA A 366 -14.20 -17.11 8.75
N ARG A 367 -14.86 -18.14 9.31
CA ARG A 367 -14.74 -18.64 10.69
C ARG A 367 -13.35 -19.24 11.04
N SER A 368 -12.25 -18.52 10.84
CA SER A 368 -10.94 -18.98 11.29
C SER A 368 -10.77 -18.68 12.78
N ILE A 369 -10.66 -19.77 13.54
CA ILE A 369 -10.31 -19.77 14.96
C ILE A 369 -8.82 -19.48 15.06
N MET A 370 -8.46 -18.37 15.69
CA MET A 370 -7.06 -17.96 15.86
C MET A 370 -6.81 -17.53 17.29
N GLY A 371 -5.60 -17.80 17.78
CA GLY A 371 -5.11 -17.20 19.01
C GLY A 371 -4.68 -15.73 18.83
N PRO A 372 -4.56 -14.98 19.92
CA PRO A 372 -3.93 -13.66 19.94
C PRO A 372 -2.40 -13.79 19.83
N VAL A 373 -1.89 -13.82 18.59
CA VAL A 373 -0.48 -14.08 18.27
C VAL A 373 0.33 -12.81 18.01
N GLY A 374 -0.30 -11.65 17.97
CA GLY A 374 0.28 -10.40 17.50
C GLY A 374 0.25 -10.27 15.98
N PHE A 375 0.64 -9.10 15.49
CA PHE A 375 0.84 -8.83 14.07
C PHE A 375 2.35 -8.85 13.74
N PRO A 376 2.75 -9.02 12.46
CA PRO A 376 4.16 -9.18 12.11
C PRO A 376 5.01 -7.97 12.48
N GLU A 377 6.04 -8.19 13.31
CA GLU A 377 6.98 -7.13 13.74
C GLU A 377 7.91 -6.64 12.63
N LYS A 378 8.10 -7.46 11.59
CA LYS A 378 8.95 -7.18 10.44
C LYS A 378 8.18 -7.37 9.15
N CYS A 379 8.58 -6.65 8.11
CA CYS A 379 8.06 -6.78 6.77
C CYS A 379 9.19 -6.68 5.74
N ILE A 380 8.86 -6.94 4.48
CA ILE A 380 9.77 -6.69 3.37
C ILE A 380 9.21 -5.53 2.56
N THR A 381 9.76 -4.34 2.76
CA THR A 381 9.26 -3.10 2.16
C THR A 381 10.00 -2.81 0.86
N THR A 382 9.21 -2.60 -0.19
CA THR A 382 9.65 -2.09 -1.49
C THR A 382 8.98 -0.74 -1.73
N VAL A 383 9.75 0.29 -2.01
CA VAL A 383 9.21 1.59 -2.41
C VAL A 383 9.20 1.68 -3.92
N VAL A 384 8.05 1.96 -4.51
CA VAL A 384 7.91 2.14 -5.95
C VAL A 384 7.53 3.57 -6.28
N CYS A 385 8.23 4.17 -7.24
CA CYS A 385 7.96 5.51 -7.71
C CYS A 385 8.00 5.61 -9.23
N HIS A 386 7.22 6.54 -9.75
CA HIS A 386 7.02 6.76 -11.18
C HIS A 386 7.32 8.23 -11.54
N SER A 387 8.09 8.46 -12.61
CA SER A 387 8.36 9.81 -13.11
C SER A 387 8.81 10.79 -12.02
N ALA A 388 8.15 11.94 -11.88
CA ALA A 388 8.49 12.96 -10.90
C ALA A 388 8.38 12.51 -9.43
N ALA A 389 7.77 11.36 -9.14
CA ALA A 389 7.73 10.77 -7.81
C ALA A 389 9.11 10.33 -7.29
N VAL A 390 10.13 10.30 -8.16
CA VAL A 390 11.52 10.07 -7.72
C VAL A 390 11.98 11.14 -6.72
N ILE A 391 11.54 12.40 -6.86
CA ILE A 391 11.92 13.49 -5.94
C ILE A 391 11.43 13.23 -4.51
N PRO A 392 10.13 13.00 -4.25
CA PRO A 392 9.70 12.65 -2.88
C PRO A 392 10.28 11.32 -2.39
N THR A 393 10.64 10.39 -3.27
CA THR A 393 11.34 9.16 -2.87
C THR A 393 12.78 9.44 -2.43
N LEU A 394 13.45 10.39 -3.08
CA LEU A 394 14.77 10.87 -2.67
C LEU A 394 14.71 11.58 -1.31
N LEU A 395 13.65 12.34 -1.05
CA LEU A 395 13.44 12.93 0.28
C LEU A 395 13.32 11.84 1.35
N LEU A 396 12.63 10.74 1.05
CA LEU A 396 12.55 9.57 1.94
C LEU A 396 13.90 8.85 2.11
N ALA A 397 14.71 8.78 1.05
CA ALA A 397 16.03 8.14 1.07
C ALA A 397 17.12 9.01 1.73
N ALA A 398 16.95 10.34 1.75
CA ALA A 398 17.97 11.28 2.22
C ALA A 398 18.35 11.07 3.69
N PRO A 399 19.64 11.09 4.07
CA PRO A 399 20.06 11.02 5.47
C PRO A 399 19.48 12.15 6.34
N LYS A 400 19.18 13.31 5.72
CA LYS A 400 18.57 14.47 6.39
C LYS A 400 17.08 14.28 6.70
N SER A 401 16.41 13.27 6.14
CA SER A 401 15.03 12.93 6.46
C SER A 401 14.86 12.48 7.91
N TYR A 402 15.94 12.37 8.70
CA TYR A 402 15.93 12.11 10.13
C TYR A 402 16.05 13.36 11.00
N GLN A 403 16.54 14.49 10.47
CA GLN A 403 17.01 15.59 11.31
C GLN A 403 15.89 16.54 11.74
N LYS A 404 14.81 16.67 10.97
CA LYS A 404 13.67 17.51 11.36
C LYS A 404 12.35 16.85 10.99
N TRP A 405 11.61 16.44 12.02
CA TRP A 405 10.25 15.95 11.89
C TRP A 405 9.31 17.08 11.39
N PRO A 406 8.35 16.80 10.48
CA PRO A 406 7.41 17.81 10.01
C PRO A 406 6.57 18.40 11.17
N GLU A 407 6.83 19.67 11.53
CA GLU A 407 6.26 20.34 12.72
C GLU A 407 4.73 20.34 12.77
N LYS A 408 4.07 20.27 11.61
CA LYS A 408 2.61 20.28 11.49
C LYS A 408 1.96 18.92 11.82
N PHE A 409 2.76 17.89 12.06
CA PHE A 409 2.27 16.55 12.39
C PHE A 409 2.76 16.12 13.76
N SER A 410 1.89 15.52 14.58
CA SER A 410 2.33 14.93 15.84
C SER A 410 3.19 13.69 15.57
N ARG A 411 4.43 13.67 16.07
CA ARG A 411 5.31 12.51 15.92
C ARG A 411 4.76 11.26 16.61
N SER A 412 4.02 11.40 17.71
CA SER A 412 3.44 10.25 18.41
C SER A 412 2.31 9.57 17.64
N LEU A 413 1.59 10.32 16.79
CA LEU A 413 0.48 9.80 15.99
C LEU A 413 0.93 9.33 14.62
N TYR A 414 1.84 10.08 14.00
CA TYR A 414 2.21 9.87 12.61
C TYR A 414 3.61 9.28 12.42
N GLY A 415 4.41 9.15 13.48
CA GLY A 415 5.78 8.64 13.43
C GLY A 415 6.05 7.57 14.49
N GLY A 416 7.33 7.44 14.88
CA GLY A 416 7.77 6.54 15.94
C GLY A 416 7.99 5.08 15.51
N GLY A 417 7.93 4.79 14.20
CA GLY A 417 8.00 3.44 13.64
C GLY A 417 9.10 3.29 12.60
N ASN A 418 10.30 3.80 12.87
CA ASN A 418 11.41 3.74 11.91
C ASN A 418 11.68 2.31 11.42
N GLU A 419 11.48 1.25 12.20
CA GLU A 419 11.89 -0.09 11.81
C GLU A 419 11.12 -0.67 10.61
N TYR A 420 9.80 -0.44 10.52
CA TYR A 420 8.96 -0.93 9.40
C TYR A 420 9.35 -0.35 8.03
N CYS A 421 9.97 0.83 8.02
CA CYS A 421 10.52 1.41 6.79
C CYS A 421 12.04 1.39 6.80
N ASN A 422 12.73 2.01 7.74
CA ASN A 422 14.20 2.05 7.75
C ASN A 422 14.87 0.67 7.75
N SER A 423 14.51 -0.21 8.70
CA SER A 423 15.16 -1.52 8.84
C SER A 423 14.69 -2.54 7.79
N ASN A 424 13.48 -2.34 7.26
CA ASN A 424 12.78 -3.28 6.38
C ASN A 424 12.64 -2.81 4.92
N TRP A 425 13.02 -1.57 4.59
CA TRP A 425 13.05 -1.06 3.21
C TRP A 425 14.29 -1.56 2.51
N ILE A 426 14.08 -2.58 1.68
CA ILE A 426 15.14 -3.32 1.02
C ILE A 426 15.22 -3.03 -0.48
N ASN A 427 14.13 -2.57 -1.11
CA ASN A 427 14.12 -2.33 -2.55
C ASN A 427 13.53 -0.96 -2.87
N THR A 428 14.09 -0.29 -3.86
CA THR A 428 13.43 0.86 -4.51
C THR A 428 13.33 0.60 -6.00
N TRP A 429 12.12 0.75 -6.54
CA TRP A 429 11.84 0.64 -7.97
C TRP A 429 11.54 2.02 -8.53
N VAL A 430 12.39 2.49 -9.42
CA VAL A 430 12.29 3.80 -10.06
C VAL A 430 11.94 3.59 -11.52
N ILE A 431 10.69 3.87 -11.88
CA ILE A 431 10.18 3.66 -13.23
C ILE A 431 9.98 5.01 -13.93
N ASP A 432 10.72 5.21 -15.01
CA ASP A 432 10.76 6.44 -15.81
C ASP A 432 11.06 7.71 -14.98
N GLY A 433 11.79 7.55 -13.88
CA GLY A 433 11.99 8.60 -12.88
C GLY A 433 12.94 9.70 -13.33
N VAL A 434 12.45 10.95 -13.43
CA VAL A 434 13.27 12.14 -13.77
C VAL A 434 13.42 13.04 -12.54
N GLY A 435 14.68 13.33 -12.15
CA GLY A 435 15.03 14.15 -10.99
C GLY A 435 15.45 15.56 -11.40
N ARG A 436 15.53 16.50 -10.45
CA ARG A 436 16.11 17.83 -10.69
C ARG A 436 17.40 17.94 -9.90
N ASP A 437 18.55 17.92 -10.56
CA ASP A 437 19.81 18.33 -9.94
C ASP A 437 19.84 19.88 -9.88
N SER A 438 20.50 20.43 -8.85
CA SER A 438 20.64 21.88 -8.66
C SER A 438 21.34 22.51 -9.86
N GLY A 439 20.57 23.18 -10.74
CA GLY A 439 21.11 23.82 -11.94
C GLY A 439 20.18 23.84 -13.17
N GLY A 440 19.12 23.03 -13.20
CA GLY A 440 18.08 23.16 -14.23
C GLY A 440 17.90 21.94 -15.12
N VAL A 441 16.63 21.75 -15.52
CA VAL A 441 16.04 20.64 -16.30
C VAL A 441 15.76 19.38 -15.48
N TYR A 442 14.55 18.82 -15.64
CA TYR A 442 14.20 17.46 -15.19
C TYR A 442 15.06 16.48 -15.99
N GLY A 443 15.95 15.75 -15.32
CA GLY A 443 16.93 14.89 -15.98
C GLY A 443 17.48 13.81 -15.06
N GLN A 444 18.41 13.02 -15.60
CA GLN A 444 19.10 11.98 -14.87
C GLN A 444 19.99 12.55 -13.76
N PRO A 445 20.12 11.87 -12.62
CA PRO A 445 21.12 12.20 -11.60
C PRO A 445 22.53 12.11 -12.19
N LYS A 446 23.27 13.22 -12.25
CA LYS A 446 24.69 13.22 -12.68
C LYS A 446 25.55 12.41 -11.70
N ILE A 447 26.61 11.76 -12.20
CA ILE A 447 27.62 11.12 -11.33
C ILE A 447 28.12 12.14 -10.30
N GLY A 448 28.04 11.78 -9.02
CA GLY A 448 28.46 12.66 -7.92
C GLY A 448 27.48 13.78 -7.56
N SER A 449 26.31 13.86 -8.21
CA SER A 449 25.23 14.76 -7.78
C SER A 449 24.68 14.39 -6.41
N ASP A 450 24.01 15.33 -5.76
CA ASP A 450 23.38 15.06 -4.45
C ASP A 450 22.34 13.95 -4.52
N THR A 451 21.71 13.80 -5.69
CA THR A 451 20.78 12.71 -5.97
C THR A 451 21.47 11.35 -5.98
N THR A 452 22.59 11.20 -6.69
CA THR A 452 23.35 9.93 -6.70
C THR A 452 23.97 9.62 -5.33
N LYS A 453 24.50 10.64 -4.64
CA LYS A 453 24.98 10.50 -3.26
C LYS A 453 23.88 10.03 -2.31
N THR A 454 22.65 10.53 -2.47
CA THR A 454 21.51 10.12 -1.64
C THR A 454 21.20 8.64 -1.83
N TRP A 455 21.16 8.16 -3.09
CA TRP A 455 20.99 6.75 -3.38
C TRP A 455 22.13 5.88 -2.86
N ASP A 456 23.37 6.31 -3.05
CA ASP A 456 24.54 5.60 -2.55
C ASP A 456 24.54 5.49 -1.03
N ASN A 457 24.23 6.59 -0.34
CA ASN A 457 24.14 6.61 1.12
C ASN A 457 23.02 5.69 1.60
N TRP A 458 21.85 5.72 0.97
CA TRP A 458 20.76 4.81 1.29
C TRP A 458 21.16 3.34 1.09
N ARG A 459 21.82 2.99 -0.03
CA ARG A 459 22.27 1.60 -0.28
C ARG A 459 23.31 1.11 0.74
N LYS A 460 24.22 1.98 1.14
CA LYS A 460 25.35 1.68 2.03
C LYS A 460 25.03 1.88 3.51
N GLU A 461 23.83 2.33 3.84
CA GLU A 461 23.43 2.62 5.22
C GLU A 461 23.54 1.35 6.07
N THR A 462 24.36 1.44 7.13
CA THR A 462 24.56 0.35 8.07
C THR A 462 23.39 0.29 9.05
N GLY A 463 23.06 -0.91 9.55
CA GLY A 463 21.94 -1.12 10.48
C GLY A 463 20.68 -1.72 9.86
N THR A 464 20.67 -2.00 8.55
CA THR A 464 19.70 -2.94 7.98
C THR A 464 20.23 -4.37 8.07
N THR A 465 19.34 -5.33 8.29
CA THR A 465 19.69 -6.77 8.28
C THR A 465 19.78 -7.35 6.87
N MET A 466 19.43 -6.55 5.85
CA MET A 466 19.33 -6.98 4.46
C MET A 466 20.03 -5.99 3.52
N ILE A 467 20.54 -6.55 2.42
CA ILE A 467 21.16 -5.79 1.32
C ILE A 467 20.06 -4.98 0.62
N ARG A 468 20.27 -3.65 0.55
CA ARG A 468 19.39 -2.71 -0.15
C ARG A 468 19.66 -2.71 -1.65
N ARG A 469 18.61 -2.67 -2.46
CA ARG A 469 18.66 -2.74 -3.92
C ARG A 469 17.90 -1.62 -4.61
N LEU A 470 18.42 -1.14 -5.73
CA LEU A 470 17.80 -0.16 -6.61
C LEU A 470 17.55 -0.77 -7.98
N GLU A 471 16.33 -0.64 -8.46
CA GLU A 471 15.92 -1.09 -9.79
C GLU A 471 15.46 0.13 -10.58
N PHE A 472 16.14 0.41 -11.69
CA PHE A 472 15.83 1.55 -12.53
C PHE A 472 15.31 1.10 -13.90
N VAL A 473 14.19 1.64 -14.36
CA VAL A 473 13.66 1.32 -15.70
C VAL A 473 13.30 2.58 -16.46
N TYR A 474 13.78 2.70 -17.70
CA TYR A 474 13.67 3.94 -18.47
C TYR A 474 13.32 3.74 -19.94
N ALA A 475 12.62 4.73 -20.51
CA ALA A 475 12.37 4.84 -21.94
C ALA A 475 13.43 5.74 -22.59
N GLU A 476 13.47 5.79 -23.92
CA GLU A 476 14.38 6.62 -24.70
C GLU A 476 14.35 8.09 -24.28
N ALA A 477 13.14 8.63 -24.09
CA ALA A 477 12.94 10.02 -23.67
C ALA A 477 13.29 10.26 -22.18
N GLY A 478 13.33 9.19 -21.37
CA GLY A 478 13.68 9.26 -19.95
C GLY A 478 15.19 9.28 -19.70
N LEU A 479 16.01 9.01 -20.73
CA LEU A 479 17.47 9.03 -20.62
C LEU A 479 18.14 9.75 -21.81
N SER A 480 18.85 10.85 -21.56
CA SER A 480 19.78 11.39 -22.55
C SER A 480 20.90 10.37 -22.76
N LEU A 481 21.28 10.09 -24.03
CA LEU A 481 22.31 9.11 -24.39
C LEU A 481 23.70 9.42 -23.81
N GLN A 482 23.93 10.64 -23.31
CA GLN A 482 25.22 11.08 -22.80
C GLN A 482 25.41 10.80 -21.29
N ASP A 483 24.31 10.70 -20.52
CA ASP A 483 24.34 10.72 -19.05
C ASP A 483 23.55 9.57 -18.41
N LEU A 484 24.06 8.32 -18.45
CA LEU A 484 23.46 7.25 -17.62
C LEU A 484 23.44 7.65 -16.14
N PRO A 485 22.42 7.24 -15.35
CA PRO A 485 22.32 7.55 -13.93
C PRO A 485 23.65 7.25 -13.25
N GLY A 486 24.21 8.21 -12.55
CA GLY A 486 25.59 8.09 -12.08
C GLY A 486 25.87 7.00 -11.04
N VAL A 487 24.83 6.28 -10.63
CA VAL A 487 24.87 5.05 -9.84
C VAL A 487 25.18 3.78 -10.67
N ILE A 488 25.29 3.89 -12.00
CA ILE A 488 25.51 2.79 -12.93
C ILE A 488 26.94 2.83 -13.51
N ASP A 489 27.70 1.73 -13.39
CA ASP A 489 29.01 1.60 -14.04
C ASP A 489 28.86 1.34 -15.54
N LYS A 490 29.35 2.29 -16.36
CA LYS A 490 29.32 2.24 -17.83
C LYS A 490 30.04 1.01 -18.43
N ARG A 491 31.00 0.42 -17.72
CA ARG A 491 31.75 -0.76 -18.18
C ARG A 491 30.94 -2.05 -18.09
N ARG A 492 29.80 -2.03 -17.39
CA ARG A 492 28.93 -3.20 -17.17
C ARG A 492 27.71 -3.23 -18.09
N ILE A 493 27.63 -2.31 -19.04
CA ILE A 493 26.61 -2.28 -20.09
C ILE A 493 26.99 -3.30 -21.14
N SER A 494 26.18 -4.33 -21.33
CA SER A 494 26.54 -5.49 -22.18
C SER A 494 25.58 -5.76 -23.33
N ALA A 495 24.51 -4.98 -23.51
CA ALA A 495 23.45 -5.35 -24.45
C ALA A 495 23.76 -4.93 -25.91
N PRO A 496 23.80 -5.88 -26.87
CA PRO A 496 23.85 -5.58 -28.30
C PRO A 496 22.49 -5.09 -28.84
N ARG A 497 22.51 -4.34 -29.95
CA ARG A 497 21.27 -3.94 -30.66
C ARG A 497 20.47 -5.20 -31.05
N SER A 498 19.20 -5.26 -30.62
CA SER A 498 18.33 -6.45 -30.72
C SER A 498 17.99 -6.95 -32.14
N GLY A 499 18.48 -6.30 -33.20
CA GLY A 499 18.14 -6.63 -34.60
C GLY A 499 16.68 -6.37 -35.00
N LYS A 500 15.82 -5.89 -34.08
CA LYS A 500 14.44 -5.47 -34.32
C LYS A 500 14.36 -3.96 -34.47
N SER A 501 13.22 -3.42 -34.90
CA SER A 501 12.98 -1.97 -34.88
C SER A 501 13.04 -1.43 -33.44
N GLY A 502 14.14 -0.76 -33.11
CA GLY A 502 14.43 -0.23 -31.77
C GLY A 502 15.53 -0.98 -31.02
N TRP A 503 15.76 -0.61 -29.76
CA TRP A 503 16.83 -1.19 -28.92
C TRP A 503 16.38 -1.34 -27.46
N ILE A 504 17.03 -2.24 -26.73
CA ILE A 504 16.88 -2.46 -25.28
C ILE A 504 18.28 -2.69 -24.69
N GLU A 505 18.55 -2.10 -23.54
CA GLU A 505 19.83 -2.16 -22.85
C GLU A 505 19.58 -2.52 -21.38
N GLU A 506 20.44 -3.36 -20.81
CA GLU A 506 20.40 -3.66 -19.38
C GLU A 506 21.80 -3.76 -18.78
N GLY A 507 21.86 -3.65 -17.46
CA GLY A 507 23.06 -3.94 -16.68
C GLY A 507 22.72 -4.09 -15.20
N ASN A 508 23.62 -4.70 -14.44
CA ASN A 508 23.44 -4.88 -13.00
C ASN A 508 24.78 -4.98 -12.25
N ASP A 509 24.69 -4.76 -10.94
CA ASP A 509 25.61 -5.22 -9.91
C ASP A 509 24.81 -5.85 -8.75
N ASP A 510 25.47 -6.16 -7.62
CA ASP A 510 24.83 -6.83 -6.47
C ASP A 510 23.68 -6.01 -5.82
N GLN A 511 23.65 -4.70 -6.03
CA GLN A 511 22.73 -3.75 -5.39
C GLN A 511 21.99 -2.82 -6.34
N VAL A 512 22.38 -2.72 -7.61
CA VAL A 512 21.75 -1.85 -8.61
C VAL A 512 21.54 -2.63 -9.88
N SER A 513 20.31 -2.63 -10.38
CA SER A 513 19.99 -3.09 -11.72
C SER A 513 19.32 -1.97 -12.49
N TRP A 514 19.48 -2.00 -13.82
CA TRP A 514 18.78 -1.06 -14.68
C TRP A 514 18.37 -1.68 -16.03
N LEU A 515 17.32 -1.12 -16.60
CA LEU A 515 16.78 -1.46 -17.91
C LEU A 515 16.45 -0.17 -18.67
N ARG A 516 16.82 -0.09 -19.93
CA ARG A 516 16.47 1.01 -20.83
C ARG A 516 15.97 0.47 -22.16
N MET A 517 15.02 1.15 -22.79
CA MET A 517 14.53 0.75 -24.11
C MET A 517 14.12 1.94 -24.98
N SER A 518 14.19 1.76 -26.29
CA SER A 518 13.85 2.80 -27.26
C SER A 518 12.34 3.00 -27.39
N ASN A 519 11.89 4.19 -27.77
CA ASN A 519 10.46 4.43 -28.05
C ASN A 519 10.01 3.59 -29.24
N THR A 520 10.87 3.42 -30.25
CA THR A 520 10.62 2.53 -31.39
C THR A 520 10.47 1.07 -30.96
N TYR A 521 11.21 0.61 -29.94
CA TYR A 521 11.08 -0.73 -29.36
C TYR A 521 9.70 -0.90 -28.70
N LEU A 522 9.26 0.10 -27.92
CA LEU A 522 7.93 0.11 -27.31
C LEU A 522 6.79 0.18 -28.34
N GLN A 523 6.98 0.93 -29.43
CA GLN A 523 5.97 1.14 -30.48
C GLN A 523 5.86 -0.03 -31.46
N SER A 524 6.99 -0.63 -31.86
CA SER A 524 7.00 -1.78 -32.78
C SER A 524 6.39 -3.04 -32.18
N ALA A 525 6.33 -3.10 -30.85
CA ALA A 525 5.59 -4.11 -30.11
C ALA A 525 4.05 -3.94 -30.16
N SER A 526 3.54 -2.82 -30.69
CA SER A 526 2.12 -2.47 -30.64
C SER A 526 1.18 -3.03 -31.74
N PRO A 527 1.58 -3.78 -32.79
CA PRO A 527 0.58 -4.35 -33.71
C PRO A 527 -0.05 -5.65 -33.22
N GLU A 528 0.67 -6.78 -33.09
CA GLU A 528 -0.01 -8.07 -32.77
C GLU A 528 0.93 -9.23 -32.36
N LYS A 529 2.26 -9.06 -32.38
CA LYS A 529 3.25 -10.14 -32.16
C LYS A 529 4.46 -9.73 -31.31
N SER A 530 4.28 -8.97 -30.23
CA SER A 530 5.42 -8.64 -29.35
C SER A 530 5.78 -9.81 -28.43
N ASN A 531 7.05 -10.22 -28.44
CA ASN A 531 7.64 -11.10 -27.42
C ASN A 531 7.83 -10.39 -26.06
N ILE A 532 7.34 -9.15 -25.94
CA ILE A 532 7.32 -8.42 -24.67
C ILE A 532 6.10 -8.89 -23.88
N PRO A 533 6.27 -9.28 -22.60
CA PRO A 533 5.15 -9.59 -21.72
C PRO A 533 4.19 -8.41 -21.66
N GLN A 534 2.99 -8.60 -22.16
CA GLN A 534 1.89 -7.68 -21.92
C GLN A 534 1.06 -8.28 -20.81
N PHE A 535 1.07 -7.64 -19.66
CA PHE A 535 0.46 -8.24 -18.46
C PHE A 535 -1.07 -8.25 -18.50
N VAL A 536 -1.70 -7.54 -19.45
CA VAL A 536 -3.14 -7.61 -19.77
C VAL A 536 -3.34 -7.47 -21.29
N ASP A 537 -4.32 -8.18 -21.88
CA ASP A 537 -4.71 -7.98 -23.29
C ASP A 537 -5.30 -6.57 -23.49
N ALA A 538 -4.54 -5.69 -24.15
CA ALA A 538 -4.94 -4.29 -24.35
C ALA A 538 -5.72 -4.13 -25.66
N LYS A 539 -7.04 -3.97 -25.60
CA LYS A 539 -7.85 -3.44 -26.69
C LYS A 539 -8.06 -1.94 -26.51
N ASP A 540 -7.11 -1.08 -26.92
CA ASP A 540 -7.45 0.28 -27.42
C ASP A 540 -6.26 1.04 -28.04
N LYS A 541 -6.54 2.10 -28.82
CA LYS A 541 -5.66 2.86 -29.74
C LYS A 541 -5.39 4.31 -29.28
N GLU A 542 -4.26 4.55 -28.59
CA GLU A 542 -3.64 5.89 -28.48
C GLU A 542 -2.11 5.77 -28.42
N ALA A 543 -1.39 6.15 -29.48
CA ALA A 543 0.02 5.81 -29.66
C ALA A 543 0.99 6.40 -28.60
N GLY A 544 0.72 7.60 -28.06
CA GLY A 544 1.57 8.26 -27.07
C GLY A 544 1.38 7.74 -25.64
N LYS A 545 0.13 7.66 -25.16
CA LYS A 545 -0.18 7.07 -23.84
C LYS A 545 0.20 5.59 -23.76
N LYS A 546 0.13 4.87 -24.90
CA LYS A 546 0.61 3.49 -25.01
C LYS A 546 2.08 3.34 -24.65
N ALA A 547 2.97 4.16 -25.20
CA ALA A 547 4.41 4.02 -24.95
C ALA A 547 4.74 4.22 -23.46
N HIS A 548 4.14 5.23 -22.82
CA HIS A 548 4.34 5.49 -21.40
C HIS A 548 3.69 4.42 -20.51
N ASN A 549 2.52 3.88 -20.84
CA ASN A 549 1.95 2.76 -20.07
C ASN A 549 2.78 1.48 -20.22
N LYS A 550 3.40 1.26 -21.38
CA LYS A 550 4.26 0.10 -21.63
C LYS A 550 5.56 0.12 -20.83
N ILE A 551 6.16 1.28 -20.57
CA ILE A 551 7.31 1.34 -19.65
C ILE A 551 6.94 0.93 -18.23
N TYR A 552 5.76 1.31 -17.74
CA TYR A 552 5.31 0.85 -16.42
C TYR A 552 5.09 -0.64 -16.38
N GLU A 553 4.37 -1.18 -17.37
CA GLU A 553 4.18 -2.62 -17.54
C GLU A 553 5.52 -3.34 -17.48
N ILE A 554 6.44 -3.03 -18.39
CA ILE A 554 7.74 -3.71 -18.45
C ILE A 554 8.56 -3.47 -17.18
N GLY A 555 8.52 -2.25 -16.64
CA GLY A 555 9.41 -1.83 -15.57
C GLY A 555 9.11 -2.44 -14.21
N ILE A 556 7.83 -2.49 -13.83
CA ILE A 556 7.43 -3.20 -12.61
C ILE A 556 7.72 -4.69 -12.75
N GLY A 557 7.45 -5.26 -13.93
CA GLY A 557 7.73 -6.67 -14.18
C GLY A 557 9.20 -7.02 -14.09
N TYR A 558 10.07 -6.20 -14.68
CA TYR A 558 11.52 -6.34 -14.61
C TYR A 558 12.01 -6.27 -13.15
N ALA A 559 11.64 -5.21 -12.43
CA ALA A 559 12.09 -4.96 -11.07
C ALA A 559 11.64 -6.07 -10.10
N ALA A 560 10.41 -6.58 -10.28
CA ALA A 560 9.89 -7.67 -9.46
C ALA A 560 10.56 -9.03 -9.75
N ALA A 561 10.90 -9.31 -11.03
CA ALA A 561 11.51 -10.56 -11.46
C ALA A 561 12.98 -10.72 -11.02
N ARG A 562 13.72 -9.63 -10.85
CA ARG A 562 15.14 -9.64 -10.43
C ARG A 562 15.38 -10.15 -9.00
N ARG A 563 14.33 -10.28 -8.19
CA ARG A 563 14.41 -10.79 -6.82
C ARG A 563 14.48 -12.32 -6.80
N LYS A 564 15.71 -12.87 -6.79
CA LYS A 564 16.01 -14.26 -6.39
C LYS A 564 15.76 -14.47 -4.90
#